data_AF-A0A6N7W4Q5-F1
#
_entry.id   AF-A0A6N7W4Q5-F1
#
_cell.length_a   1.000
_cell.length_b   1.000
_cell.length_c   1.000
_cell.angle_alpha   90.00
_cell.angle_beta   90.00
_cell.angle_gamma   90.00
#
_symmetry.space_group_name_H-M   'P 1'
#
loop_
_entity.id
_entity.type
_entity.pdbx_description
1 polymer ?
#
loop_
_entity_poly.entity_id
_entity_poly.type
_entity_poly.pdbx_seq_one_letter_code
_entity_poly.pdbx_strand_id
1 'polypeptide(L)'
;MKQQQDCCQAMLGYGDDTEVKKYQNAALQAFADVLKIEKLSDITKTNQRKGKYCYPYIEESTFLPSVYHLVGLAYTQNWRTPGNIELLAAAINHRDSILPADNNLQVKVKNNYYSVGLLFRPIKIFSIDNIDFILYRRVLTEIAMLGVGTKVKGIRESMNNLEETLSKDGILKWELSSYQKQQLRTYRIPSAYCDIGLEEDYNKPHALECDLTFWALQFLHIINHTK
;
A
#
# COMPACT_ATOMS: atom_id res chain seq x y z
N MET A 1 -10.27 12.10 -9.94
CA MET A 1 -11.71 11.76 -9.91
C MET A 1 -12.00 10.48 -10.68
N LYS A 2 -11.70 10.37 -11.99
CA LYS A 2 -11.98 9.14 -12.77
C LYS A 2 -11.31 7.87 -12.21
N GLN A 3 -10.00 7.91 -11.92
CA GLN A 3 -9.29 6.76 -11.32
C GLN A 3 -9.86 6.29 -9.97
N GLN A 4 -10.43 7.21 -9.18
CA GLN A 4 -11.03 6.88 -7.88
C GLN A 4 -12.40 6.22 -8.07
N GLN A 5 -13.18 6.66 -9.06
CA GLN A 5 -14.45 6.03 -9.41
C GLN A 5 -14.26 4.60 -9.95
N ASP A 6 -13.32 4.42 -10.88
CA ASP A 6 -12.99 3.10 -11.45
C ASP A 6 -12.50 2.13 -10.35
N CYS A 7 -11.71 2.64 -9.39
CA CYS A 7 -11.27 1.91 -8.21
C CYS A 7 -12.45 1.46 -7.32
N CYS A 8 -13.42 2.35 -7.06
CA CYS A 8 -14.62 1.98 -6.30
C CYS A 8 -15.45 0.92 -7.02
N GLN A 9 -15.58 0.99 -8.35
CA GLN A 9 -16.29 -0.05 -9.12
C GLN A 9 -15.60 -1.41 -9.03
N ALA A 10 -14.26 -1.44 -9.09
CA ALA A 10 -13.49 -2.66 -8.87
C ALA A 10 -13.76 -3.27 -7.48
N MET A 11 -13.74 -2.45 -6.43
CA MET A 11 -14.03 -2.92 -5.05
C MET A 11 -15.46 -3.45 -4.88
N LEU A 12 -16.42 -2.96 -5.67
CA LEU A 12 -17.82 -3.42 -5.65
C LEU A 12 -18.06 -4.70 -6.47
N GLY A 13 -17.01 -5.29 -7.07
CA GLY A 13 -17.11 -6.54 -7.82
C GLY A 13 -17.44 -6.40 -9.31
N TYR A 14 -17.56 -5.17 -9.83
CA TYR A 14 -17.76 -4.89 -11.27
C TYR A 14 -16.45 -4.89 -12.07
N GLY A 15 -15.38 -5.40 -11.46
CA GLY A 15 -14.01 -5.12 -11.85
C GLY A 15 -13.47 -5.87 -13.06
N ASP A 16 -14.20 -6.86 -13.57
CA ASP A 16 -13.82 -7.66 -14.74
C ASP A 16 -14.65 -7.33 -16.00
N ASP A 17 -15.49 -6.30 -15.93
CA ASP A 17 -16.28 -5.82 -17.06
C ASP A 17 -15.43 -5.00 -18.04
N THR A 18 -15.92 -4.84 -19.28
CA THR A 18 -15.18 -4.15 -20.36
C THR A 18 -14.81 -2.71 -20.03
N GLU A 19 -15.54 -2.06 -19.12
CA GLU A 19 -15.27 -0.69 -18.68
C GLU A 19 -13.97 -0.58 -17.87
N VAL A 20 -13.69 -1.57 -17.01
CA VAL A 20 -12.55 -1.56 -16.08
C VAL A 20 -11.28 -2.11 -16.75
N LYS A 21 -11.38 -2.83 -17.87
CA LYS A 21 -10.23 -3.33 -18.63
C LYS A 21 -9.24 -2.24 -19.06
N LYS A 22 -9.74 -1.07 -19.47
CA LYS A 22 -8.88 0.08 -19.82
C LYS A 22 -8.09 0.56 -18.60
N TYR A 23 -8.73 0.57 -17.44
CA TYR A 23 -8.13 0.93 -16.18
C TYR A 23 -7.06 -0.10 -15.75
N GLN A 24 -7.34 -1.40 -15.84
CA GLN A 24 -6.39 -2.48 -15.54
C GLN A 24 -5.11 -2.34 -16.39
N ASN A 25 -5.26 -2.13 -17.70
CA ASN A 25 -4.12 -1.97 -18.61
C ASN A 25 -3.30 -0.71 -18.26
N ALA A 26 -3.96 0.40 -17.92
CA ALA A 26 -3.27 1.61 -17.48
C ALA A 26 -2.53 1.39 -16.15
N ALA A 27 -3.11 0.64 -15.21
CA ALA A 27 -2.48 0.29 -13.95
C ALA A 27 -1.26 -0.63 -14.15
N LEU A 28 -1.37 -1.66 -14.98
CA LEU A 28 -0.23 -2.52 -15.34
C LEU A 28 0.89 -1.72 -16.00
N GLN A 29 0.55 -0.82 -16.94
CA GLN A 29 1.52 0.05 -17.59
C GLN A 29 2.20 0.97 -16.56
N ALA A 30 1.46 1.49 -15.57
CA ALA A 30 2.01 2.29 -14.48
C ALA A 30 3.15 1.55 -13.75
N PHE A 31 2.93 0.30 -13.39
CA PHE A 31 3.94 -0.53 -12.75
C PHE A 31 5.09 -0.87 -13.70
N ALA A 32 4.79 -1.18 -14.97
CA ALA A 32 5.81 -1.45 -15.98
C ALA A 32 6.75 -0.26 -16.20
N ASP A 33 6.21 0.97 -16.17
CA ASP A 33 7.00 2.19 -16.36
C ASP A 33 7.97 2.46 -15.21
N VAL A 34 7.70 1.94 -14.00
CA VAL A 34 8.65 2.03 -12.88
C VAL A 34 9.97 1.35 -13.20
N LEU A 35 9.93 0.23 -13.93
CA LEU A 35 11.14 -0.51 -14.33
C LEU A 35 12.05 0.30 -15.26
N LYS A 36 11.55 1.37 -15.87
CA LYS A 36 12.32 2.25 -16.76
C LYS A 36 13.05 3.37 -16.00
N ILE A 37 12.78 3.53 -14.71
CA ILE A 37 13.37 4.57 -13.87
C ILE A 37 14.57 3.98 -13.16
N GLU A 38 15.79 4.38 -13.52
CA GLU A 38 16.99 3.88 -12.85
C GLU A 38 17.16 4.46 -11.45
N LYS A 39 16.96 5.77 -11.30
CA LYS A 39 17.07 6.48 -10.02
C LYS A 39 15.95 7.50 -9.87
N LEU A 40 15.50 7.72 -8.64
CA LEU A 40 14.47 8.72 -8.36
C LEU A 40 14.89 10.13 -8.81
N SER A 41 16.18 10.46 -8.73
CA SER A 41 16.74 11.74 -9.18
C SER A 41 16.43 12.06 -10.65
N ASP A 42 16.26 11.04 -11.48
CA ASP A 42 16.08 11.19 -12.93
C ASP A 42 14.71 11.79 -13.29
N ILE A 43 13.76 11.65 -12.36
CA ILE A 43 12.38 12.11 -12.55
C ILE A 43 11.96 13.22 -11.59
N THR A 44 12.79 13.52 -10.58
CA THR A 44 12.51 14.57 -9.59
C THR A 44 13.15 15.90 -9.92
N LYS A 45 12.45 16.98 -9.57
CA LYS A 45 12.91 18.35 -9.63
C LYS A 45 13.03 18.93 -8.23
N THR A 46 14.01 19.81 -8.04
CA THR A 46 14.17 20.55 -6.79
C THR A 46 13.18 21.70 -6.71
N ASN A 47 12.48 21.83 -5.58
CA ASN A 47 11.67 23.00 -5.32
C ASN A 47 12.57 24.20 -5.01
N GLN A 48 12.50 25.25 -5.84
CA GLN A 48 13.33 26.45 -5.68
C GLN A 48 12.85 27.36 -4.53
N ARG A 49 11.67 27.09 -3.96
CA ARG A 49 11.16 27.84 -2.81
C ARG A 49 11.97 27.49 -1.57
N LYS A 50 12.14 28.47 -0.67
CA LYS A 50 12.77 28.29 0.64
C LYS A 50 11.68 28.31 1.72
N GLY A 51 11.65 27.31 2.59
CA GLY A 51 10.68 27.22 3.69
C GLY A 51 10.39 25.80 4.13
N LYS A 52 9.60 25.66 5.21
CA LYS A 52 9.10 24.37 5.70
C LYS A 52 8.28 23.69 4.60
N TYR A 53 8.51 22.38 4.37
CA TYR A 53 7.83 21.56 3.34
C TYR A 53 8.20 21.85 1.87
N CYS A 54 9.38 22.43 1.61
CA CYS A 54 9.94 22.53 0.26
C CYS A 54 10.59 21.19 -0.14
N TYR A 55 9.76 20.22 -0.47
CA TYR A 55 10.19 18.89 -0.87
C TYR A 55 10.51 18.81 -2.38
N PRO A 56 11.39 17.88 -2.81
CA PRO A 56 11.49 17.52 -4.21
C PRO A 56 10.12 17.17 -4.78
N TYR A 57 9.94 17.37 -6.09
CA TYR A 57 8.66 17.09 -6.74
C TYR A 57 8.83 16.40 -8.09
N ILE A 58 7.80 15.68 -8.50
CA ILE A 58 7.64 15.21 -9.87
C ILE A 58 6.54 16.02 -10.57
N GLU A 59 6.63 16.14 -11.90
CA GLU A 59 5.58 16.76 -12.68
C GLU A 59 4.39 15.80 -12.82
N GLU A 60 3.17 16.32 -13.04
CA GLU A 60 1.98 15.49 -13.27
C GLU A 60 2.12 14.53 -14.45
N SER A 61 2.98 14.87 -15.42
CA SER A 61 3.29 14.04 -16.58
C SER A 61 4.23 12.88 -16.26
N THR A 62 4.93 12.93 -15.12
CA THR A 62 5.78 11.85 -14.65
C THR A 62 4.90 10.82 -13.95
N PHE A 63 4.68 9.69 -14.60
CA PHE A 63 3.76 8.68 -14.12
C PHE A 63 4.45 7.71 -13.15
N LEU A 64 3.90 7.59 -11.94
CA LEU A 64 4.24 6.56 -10.96
C LEU A 64 2.95 5.90 -10.46
N PRO A 65 2.96 4.58 -10.18
CA PRO A 65 1.79 3.88 -9.70
C PRO A 65 1.36 4.45 -8.34
N SER A 66 0.09 4.83 -8.28
CA SER A 66 -0.59 5.27 -7.05
C SER A 66 -1.37 4.14 -6.40
N VAL A 67 -1.80 4.33 -5.16
CA VAL A 67 -2.61 3.33 -4.42
C VAL A 67 -3.90 2.97 -5.16
N TYR A 68 -4.48 3.87 -5.94
CA TYR A 68 -5.64 3.54 -6.77
C TYR A 68 -5.33 2.43 -7.77
N HIS A 69 -4.19 2.54 -8.48
CA HIS A 69 -3.77 1.50 -9.43
C HIS A 69 -3.59 0.14 -8.75
N LEU A 70 -3.00 0.15 -7.54
CA LEU A 70 -2.88 -1.05 -6.72
C LEU A 70 -4.25 -1.64 -6.37
N VAL A 71 -5.17 -0.83 -5.82
CA VAL A 71 -6.51 -1.27 -5.42
C VAL A 71 -7.27 -1.84 -6.61
N GLY A 72 -7.31 -1.13 -7.74
CA GLY A 72 -8.06 -1.62 -8.90
C GLY A 72 -7.45 -2.87 -9.53
N LEU A 73 -6.16 -3.16 -9.36
CA LEU A 73 -5.61 -4.48 -9.70
C LEU A 73 -5.97 -5.52 -8.62
N ALA A 74 -5.81 -5.21 -7.34
CA ALA A 74 -6.06 -6.11 -6.21
C ALA A 74 -7.48 -6.69 -6.20
N TYR A 75 -8.49 -5.90 -6.58
CA TYR A 75 -9.89 -6.31 -6.58
C TYR A 75 -10.40 -6.85 -7.93
N THR A 76 -9.52 -7.10 -8.89
CA THR A 76 -9.90 -7.61 -10.23
C THR A 76 -9.01 -8.79 -10.66
N GLN A 77 -9.49 -9.62 -11.60
CA GLN A 77 -8.89 -10.93 -11.87
C GLN A 77 -8.41 -11.11 -13.31
N ASN A 78 -9.07 -10.51 -14.30
CA ASN A 78 -8.81 -10.76 -15.73
C ASN A 78 -7.36 -10.49 -16.19
N TRP A 79 -6.64 -9.63 -15.46
CA TRP A 79 -5.26 -9.28 -15.78
C TRP A 79 -4.23 -10.27 -15.22
N ARG A 80 -4.61 -11.22 -14.34
CA ARG A 80 -3.69 -12.08 -13.56
C ARG A 80 -3.09 -13.23 -14.39
N THR A 81 -2.29 -12.89 -15.38
CA THR A 81 -1.45 -13.84 -16.10
C THR A 81 -0.12 -14.03 -15.37
N PRO A 82 0.59 -15.16 -15.53
CA PRO A 82 1.92 -15.36 -14.95
C PRO A 82 2.90 -14.23 -15.29
N GLY A 83 2.87 -13.76 -16.55
CA GLY A 83 3.74 -12.65 -17.00
C GLY A 83 3.43 -11.32 -16.30
N ASN A 84 2.15 -11.01 -16.08
CA ASN A 84 1.77 -9.79 -15.36
C ASN A 84 2.13 -9.88 -13.86
N ILE A 85 2.03 -11.06 -13.26
CA ILE A 85 2.43 -11.28 -11.86
C ILE A 85 3.95 -11.07 -11.71
N GLU A 86 4.77 -11.61 -12.62
CA GLU A 86 6.22 -11.38 -12.63
C GLU A 86 6.55 -9.89 -12.81
N LEU A 87 5.87 -9.22 -13.75
CA LEU A 87 6.04 -7.79 -13.97
C LEU A 87 5.75 -6.98 -12.71
N LEU A 88 4.64 -7.27 -12.01
CA LEU A 88 4.28 -6.56 -10.78
C LEU A 88 5.28 -6.82 -9.67
N ALA A 89 5.72 -8.06 -9.49
CA ALA A 89 6.72 -8.39 -8.47
C ALA A 89 8.05 -7.66 -8.73
N ALA A 90 8.52 -7.66 -9.97
CA ALA A 90 9.73 -6.93 -10.37
C ALA A 90 9.56 -5.42 -10.17
N ALA A 91 8.44 -4.84 -10.62
CA ALA A 91 8.18 -3.42 -10.51
C ALA A 91 8.12 -2.96 -9.05
N ILE A 92 7.46 -3.71 -8.17
CA ILE A 92 7.35 -3.37 -6.75
C ILE A 92 8.71 -3.44 -6.05
N ASN A 93 9.49 -4.50 -6.29
CA ASN A 93 10.83 -4.62 -5.71
C ASN A 93 11.79 -3.53 -6.20
N HIS A 94 11.75 -3.22 -7.50
CA HIS A 94 12.55 -2.14 -8.09
C HIS A 94 12.15 -0.78 -7.53
N ARG A 95 10.84 -0.53 -7.40
CA ARG A 95 10.31 0.68 -6.76
C ARG A 95 10.88 0.86 -5.34
N ASP A 96 10.86 -0.19 -4.53
CA ASP A 96 11.36 -0.14 -3.16
C ASP A 96 12.89 0.07 -3.09
N SER A 97 13.64 -0.31 -4.13
CA SER A 97 15.10 -0.10 -4.17
C SER A 97 15.50 1.33 -4.59
N ILE A 98 14.70 1.99 -5.44
CA ILE A 98 15.00 3.35 -5.93
C ILE A 98 14.43 4.47 -5.06
N LEU A 99 13.44 4.17 -4.21
CA LEU A 99 12.82 5.15 -3.31
C LEU A 99 13.57 5.24 -1.97
N PRO A 100 13.88 6.44 -1.46
CA PRO A 100 14.48 6.59 -0.15
C PRO A 100 13.46 6.32 0.98
N ALA A 101 13.92 5.81 2.13
CA ALA A 101 13.05 5.51 3.27
C ALA A 101 12.26 6.74 3.76
N ASP A 102 12.93 7.89 3.85
CA ASP A 102 12.33 9.18 4.22
C ASP A 102 11.88 9.99 3.01
N ASN A 103 11.19 9.35 2.04
CA ASN A 103 10.74 10.05 0.84
C ASN A 103 9.57 10.98 1.16
N ASN A 104 9.91 12.26 1.35
CA ASN A 104 8.96 13.35 1.27
C ASN A 104 9.06 13.93 -0.13
N LEU A 105 8.19 13.43 -1.02
CA LEU A 105 8.06 13.88 -2.41
C LEU A 105 6.72 14.59 -2.58
N GLN A 106 6.63 15.49 -3.53
CA GLN A 106 5.38 16.09 -3.96
C GLN A 106 5.08 15.79 -5.43
N VAL A 107 3.80 15.81 -5.80
CA VAL A 107 3.41 15.91 -7.22
C VAL A 107 3.00 17.34 -7.46
N LYS A 108 3.58 17.96 -8.48
CA LYS A 108 3.18 19.28 -8.95
C LYS A 108 2.10 19.12 -10.01
N VAL A 109 0.92 19.68 -9.72
CA VAL A 109 -0.20 19.75 -10.66
C VAL A 109 -0.47 21.22 -10.92
N LYS A 110 -0.26 21.66 -12.16
CA LYS A 110 -0.24 23.09 -12.52
C LYS A 110 0.71 23.90 -11.60
N ASN A 111 0.17 24.78 -10.76
CA ASN A 111 0.93 25.64 -9.84
C ASN A 111 0.91 25.18 -8.37
N ASN A 112 0.29 24.04 -8.09
CA ASN A 112 0.11 23.51 -6.74
C ASN A 112 0.94 22.25 -6.51
N TYR A 113 1.30 22.02 -5.24
CA TYR A 113 2.07 20.86 -4.81
C TYR A 113 1.23 20.01 -3.86
N TYR A 114 1.15 18.72 -4.13
CA TYR A 114 0.35 17.78 -3.35
C TYR A 114 1.25 16.72 -2.73
N SER A 115 0.94 16.32 -1.50
CA SER A 115 1.61 15.20 -0.85
C SER A 115 1.32 13.91 -1.60
N VAL A 116 2.33 13.05 -1.68
CA VAL A 116 2.20 11.73 -2.27
C VAL A 116 1.69 10.71 -1.26
N GLY A 117 0.94 9.71 -1.73
CA GLY A 117 0.44 8.61 -0.91
C GLY A 117 1.51 7.57 -0.58
N LEU A 118 1.11 6.52 0.15
CA LEU A 118 2.02 5.48 0.67
C LEU A 118 2.83 4.75 -0.41
N LEU A 119 2.32 4.63 -1.64
CA LEU A 119 3.06 4.08 -2.78
C LEU A 119 4.13 5.02 -3.36
N PHE A 120 4.53 6.08 -2.67
CA PHE A 120 5.74 6.84 -2.99
C PHE A 120 6.82 6.71 -1.92
N ARG A 121 6.70 5.75 -1.00
CA ARG A 121 7.73 5.36 -0.02
C ARG A 121 7.96 3.85 -0.07
N PRO A 122 9.17 3.34 0.20
CA PRO A 122 9.39 1.90 0.27
C PRO A 122 8.35 1.22 1.16
N ILE A 123 7.91 0.02 0.76
CA ILE A 123 6.98 -0.76 1.57
C ILE A 123 7.60 -0.99 2.95
N LYS A 124 6.90 -0.57 4.01
CA LYS A 124 7.32 -0.87 5.37
C LYS A 124 7.06 -2.34 5.67
N ILE A 125 8.12 -3.05 6.04
CA ILE A 125 8.05 -4.42 6.55
C ILE A 125 7.31 -4.41 7.89
N PHE A 126 6.45 -5.40 8.11
CA PHE A 126 5.74 -5.55 9.39
C PHE A 126 6.70 -5.63 10.58
N SER A 127 6.40 -4.85 11.61
CA SER A 127 7.05 -4.93 12.91
C SER A 127 6.04 -4.55 13.98
N ILE A 128 5.93 -5.38 15.00
CA ILE A 128 5.06 -5.14 16.15
C ILE A 128 5.48 -3.90 16.96
N ASP A 129 6.69 -3.38 16.78
CA ASP A 129 7.17 -2.21 17.51
C ASP A 129 6.87 -0.88 16.79
N ASN A 130 6.35 -0.93 15.56
CA ASN A 130 6.21 0.25 14.69
C ASN A 130 4.75 0.58 14.34
N ILE A 131 4.15 1.52 15.09
CA ILE A 131 2.73 1.88 14.93
C ILE A 131 2.35 2.36 13.53
N ASP A 132 3.28 2.94 12.78
CA ASP A 132 3.03 3.39 11.41
C ASP A 132 2.58 2.25 10.49
N PHE A 133 2.87 1.00 10.85
CA PHE A 133 2.45 -0.16 10.10
C PHE A 133 0.93 -0.24 9.93
N ILE A 134 0.17 0.32 10.86
CA ILE A 134 -1.29 0.38 10.78
C ILE A 134 -1.77 1.08 9.50
N LEU A 135 -0.98 2.03 8.98
CA LEU A 135 -1.25 2.68 7.70
C LEU A 135 -0.90 1.81 6.49
N TYR A 136 0.06 0.90 6.64
CA TYR A 136 0.53 -0.01 5.58
C TYR A 136 -0.27 -1.31 5.49
N ARG A 137 -1.08 -1.62 6.51
CA ARG A 137 -1.99 -2.78 6.57
C ARG A 137 -2.66 -3.06 5.22
N ARG A 138 -3.41 -2.07 4.73
CA ARG A 138 -4.20 -2.19 3.49
C ARG A 138 -3.32 -2.37 2.27
N VAL A 139 -2.26 -1.56 2.15
CA VAL A 139 -1.31 -1.63 1.02
C VAL A 139 -0.67 -3.02 0.94
N LEU A 140 -0.28 -3.60 2.08
CA LEU A 140 0.32 -4.94 2.11
C LEU A 140 -0.68 -6.01 1.72
N THR A 141 -1.90 -5.96 2.27
CA THR A 141 -2.98 -6.87 1.89
C THR A 141 -3.28 -6.78 0.39
N GLU A 142 -3.41 -5.57 -0.16
CA GLU A 142 -3.69 -5.38 -1.58
C GLU A 142 -2.55 -5.84 -2.49
N ILE A 143 -1.28 -5.66 -2.07
CA ILE A 143 -0.14 -6.24 -2.79
C ILE A 143 -0.20 -7.76 -2.75
N ALA A 144 -0.51 -8.37 -1.59
CA ALA A 144 -0.65 -9.82 -1.49
C ALA A 144 -1.79 -10.35 -2.38
N MET A 145 -2.89 -9.59 -2.51
CA MET A 145 -4.02 -9.93 -3.39
C MET A 145 -3.65 -9.94 -4.88
N LEU A 146 -2.56 -9.29 -5.29
CA LEU A 146 -2.05 -9.33 -6.67
C LEU A 146 -1.55 -10.73 -7.08
N GLY A 147 -1.35 -11.65 -6.12
CA GLY A 147 -0.76 -12.98 -6.39
C GLY A 147 0.75 -12.96 -6.63
N VAL A 148 1.41 -11.85 -6.27
CA VAL A 148 2.89 -11.77 -6.31
C VAL A 148 3.56 -12.64 -5.24
N GLY A 149 2.80 -13.12 -4.26
CA GLY A 149 3.27 -14.02 -3.21
C GLY A 149 4.54 -13.53 -2.52
N THR A 150 5.48 -14.44 -2.30
CA THR A 150 6.77 -14.16 -1.64
C THR A 150 7.85 -13.60 -2.60
N LYS A 151 7.49 -13.32 -3.86
CA LYS A 151 8.41 -12.69 -4.84
C LYS A 151 8.72 -11.25 -4.47
N VAL A 152 7.79 -10.55 -3.81
CA VAL A 152 8.02 -9.20 -3.27
C VAL A 152 8.68 -9.31 -1.89
N LYS A 153 9.85 -8.67 -1.74
CA LYS A 153 10.66 -8.73 -0.51
C LYS A 153 9.87 -8.27 0.73
N GLY A 154 9.22 -7.11 0.64
CA GLY A 154 8.44 -6.55 1.75
C GLY A 154 7.29 -7.46 2.21
N ILE A 155 6.67 -8.20 1.29
CA ILE A 155 5.61 -9.17 1.62
C ILE A 155 6.18 -10.39 2.33
N ARG A 156 7.24 -10.98 1.76
CA ARG A 156 7.90 -12.15 2.34
C ARG A 156 8.41 -11.88 3.75
N GLU A 157 9.08 -10.75 3.97
CA GLU A 157 9.62 -10.39 5.29
C GLU A 157 8.50 -10.05 6.29
N SER A 158 7.42 -9.38 5.84
CA SER A 158 6.26 -9.14 6.70
C SER A 158 5.55 -10.42 7.12
N MET A 159 5.42 -11.39 6.19
CA MET A 159 4.85 -12.71 6.45
C MET A 159 5.65 -13.44 7.54
N ASN A 160 6.98 -13.52 7.39
CA ASN A 160 7.85 -14.17 8.37
C ASN A 160 7.72 -13.52 9.76
N ASN A 161 7.73 -12.18 9.84
CA ASN A 161 7.60 -11.47 11.12
C ASN A 161 6.23 -11.69 11.78
N LEU A 162 5.16 -11.80 10.99
CA LEU A 162 3.83 -12.11 11.50
C LEU A 162 3.74 -13.55 12.02
N GLU A 163 4.26 -14.52 11.26
CA GLU A 163 4.29 -15.93 11.69
C GLU A 163 5.06 -16.09 12.99
N GLU A 164 6.22 -15.43 13.12
CA GLU A 164 6.99 -15.41 14.37
C GLU A 164 6.20 -14.78 15.52
N THR A 165 5.56 -13.63 15.28
CA THR A 165 4.78 -12.93 16.31
C THR A 165 3.60 -13.76 16.80
N LEU A 166 2.87 -14.39 15.88
CA LEU A 166 1.70 -15.23 16.17
C LEU A 166 2.08 -16.58 16.77
N SER A 167 3.30 -17.08 16.57
CA SER A 167 3.73 -18.39 17.10
C SER A 167 3.68 -18.50 18.63
N LYS A 168 3.63 -17.37 19.35
CA LYS A 168 3.62 -17.32 20.82
C LYS A 168 2.31 -17.84 21.41
N ASP A 169 1.18 -17.26 21.01
CA ASP A 169 -0.15 -17.59 21.53
C ASP A 169 -1.28 -17.41 20.50
N GLY A 170 -0.94 -17.18 19.24
CA GLY A 170 -1.89 -16.96 18.15
C GLY A 170 -2.54 -15.57 18.14
N ILE A 171 -2.14 -14.66 19.05
CA ILE A 171 -2.75 -13.33 19.20
C ILE A 171 -1.71 -12.25 18.90
N LEU A 172 -2.06 -11.31 18.02
CA LEU A 172 -1.20 -10.15 17.76
C LEU A 172 -1.40 -9.09 18.85
N LYS A 173 -0.55 -9.15 19.88
CA LYS A 173 -0.55 -8.20 21.00
C LYS A 173 0.39 -7.04 20.73
N TRP A 174 -0.14 -5.82 20.80
CA TRP A 174 0.63 -4.60 20.62
C TRP A 174 0.70 -3.79 21.90
N GLU A 175 1.90 -3.71 22.48
CA GLU A 175 2.18 -2.84 23.63
C GLU A 175 2.29 -1.38 23.18
N LEU A 176 1.20 -0.63 23.36
CA LEU A 176 1.10 0.76 22.90
C LEU A 176 1.13 1.74 24.07
N SER A 177 1.98 2.75 23.96
CA SER A 177 1.97 3.92 24.84
C SER A 177 0.64 4.68 24.78
N SER A 178 0.35 5.51 25.79
CA SER A 178 -0.85 6.35 25.81
C SER A 178 -0.97 7.26 24.57
N TYR A 179 0.16 7.80 24.10
CA TYR A 179 0.22 8.62 22.89
C TYR A 179 -0.13 7.80 21.63
N GLN A 180 0.41 6.59 21.52
CA GLN A 180 0.11 5.66 20.43
C GLN A 180 -1.37 5.22 20.42
N LYS A 181 -1.96 4.96 21.59
CA LYS A 181 -3.40 4.68 21.73
C LYS A 181 -4.25 5.88 21.30
N GLN A 182 -3.80 7.10 21.54
CA GLN A 182 -4.47 8.31 21.07
C GLN A 182 -4.37 8.48 19.55
N GLN A 183 -3.20 8.24 18.95
CA GLN A 183 -3.03 8.22 17.49
C GLN A 183 -3.93 7.18 16.83
N LEU A 184 -4.07 6.00 17.41
CA LEU A 184 -4.98 4.99 16.88
C LEU A 184 -6.42 5.46 16.78
N ARG A 185 -6.90 6.25 17.75
CA ARG A 185 -8.25 6.80 17.70
C ARG A 185 -8.47 7.72 16.49
N THR A 186 -7.43 8.36 15.96
CA THR A 186 -7.56 9.19 14.75
C THR A 186 -7.57 8.37 13.47
N TYR A 187 -6.97 7.17 13.48
CA TYR A 187 -6.97 6.22 12.36
C TYR A 187 -8.20 5.30 12.32
N ARG A 188 -9.02 5.28 13.38
CA ARG A 188 -10.24 4.44 13.49
C ARG A 188 -11.37 4.82 12.55
N ILE A 189 -11.33 5.99 11.91
CA ILE A 189 -12.33 6.36 10.90
C ILE A 189 -11.92 5.67 9.60
N PRO A 190 -12.73 4.73 9.07
CA PRO A 190 -12.47 4.14 7.77
C PRO A 190 -12.29 5.26 6.75
N SER A 191 -11.11 5.30 6.13
CA SER A 191 -10.82 6.24 5.06
C SER A 191 -10.45 5.45 3.82
N ALA A 192 -10.33 6.13 2.68
CA ALA A 192 -9.79 5.50 1.47
C ALA A 192 -8.39 4.84 1.66
N TYR A 193 -7.75 5.06 2.81
CA TYR A 193 -6.38 4.63 3.11
C TYR A 193 -6.22 3.84 4.42
N CYS A 194 -7.27 3.65 5.23
CA CYS A 194 -7.15 2.95 6.52
C CYS A 194 -8.46 2.25 6.88
N ASP A 195 -8.40 0.92 7.05
CA ASP A 195 -9.54 0.05 7.38
C ASP A 195 -9.24 -0.74 8.65
N ILE A 196 -8.94 -0.06 9.76
CA ILE A 196 -8.66 -0.75 11.03
C ILE A 196 -9.87 -1.00 11.94
N GLY A 197 -11.06 -0.51 11.59
CA GLY A 197 -12.26 -0.57 12.43
C GLY A 197 -13.20 -1.74 12.18
N LEU A 198 -12.90 -2.98 12.62
CA LEU A 198 -13.93 -4.04 12.62
C LEU A 198 -14.74 -4.05 13.92
N GLU A 199 -14.11 -3.69 15.03
CA GLU A 199 -14.79 -3.62 16.33
C GLU A 199 -15.64 -2.36 16.48
N GLU A 200 -16.89 -2.54 16.91
CA GLU A 200 -17.85 -1.45 17.13
C GLU A 200 -17.46 -0.55 18.32
N ASP A 201 -16.85 -1.15 19.36
CA ASP A 201 -16.45 -0.45 20.58
C ASP A 201 -15.06 -0.88 21.04
N TYR A 202 -14.12 0.03 20.88
CA TYR A 202 -12.73 -0.13 21.27
C TYR A 202 -12.43 0.18 22.74
N ASN A 203 -13.45 0.51 23.54
CA ASN A 203 -13.30 0.54 24.98
C ASN A 203 -13.38 -0.88 25.57
N LYS A 204 -13.88 -1.86 24.80
CA LYS A 204 -13.86 -3.26 25.19
C LYS A 204 -12.42 -3.76 25.36
N PRO A 205 -12.15 -4.61 26.37
CA PRO A 205 -10.90 -5.35 26.44
C PRO A 205 -10.65 -6.10 25.13
N HIS A 206 -9.42 -6.07 24.64
CA HIS A 206 -8.94 -6.82 23.47
C HIS A 206 -9.46 -6.42 22.09
N ALA A 207 -10.28 -5.37 21.95
CA ALA A 207 -10.81 -4.94 20.66
C ALA A 207 -9.70 -4.69 19.61
N LEU A 208 -8.59 -4.07 20.04
CA LEU A 208 -7.47 -3.81 19.14
C LEU A 208 -6.75 -5.11 18.76
N GLU A 209 -6.51 -6.00 19.71
CA GLU A 209 -5.91 -7.31 19.47
C GLU A 209 -6.74 -8.15 18.50
N CYS A 210 -8.08 -8.08 18.57
CA CYS A 210 -8.98 -8.73 17.62
C CYS A 210 -8.75 -8.22 16.19
N ASP A 211 -8.78 -6.90 15.98
CA ASP A 211 -8.58 -6.30 14.65
C ASP A 211 -7.21 -6.62 14.05
N LEU A 212 -6.17 -6.48 14.88
CA LEU A 212 -4.79 -6.74 14.50
C LEU A 212 -4.58 -8.21 14.14
N THR A 213 -5.14 -9.12 14.95
CA THR A 213 -5.05 -10.56 14.73
C THR A 213 -5.84 -10.97 13.50
N PHE A 214 -7.07 -10.48 13.33
CA PHE A 214 -7.88 -10.74 12.13
C PHE A 214 -7.14 -10.33 10.86
N TRP A 215 -6.57 -9.12 10.86
CA TRP A 215 -5.79 -8.66 9.72
C TRP A 215 -4.59 -9.56 9.43
N ALA A 216 -3.81 -9.91 10.46
CA ALA A 216 -2.64 -10.74 10.30
C ALA A 216 -3.01 -12.09 9.67
N LEU A 217 -4.09 -12.72 10.18
CA LEU A 217 -4.62 -13.97 9.64
C LEU A 217 -5.13 -13.81 8.21
N GLN A 218 -5.84 -12.72 7.90
CA GLN A 218 -6.30 -12.41 6.55
C GLN A 218 -5.12 -12.28 5.57
N PHE A 219 -4.08 -11.53 5.95
CA PHE A 219 -2.88 -11.34 5.13
C PHE A 219 -2.16 -12.66 4.86
N LEU A 220 -1.93 -13.46 5.90
CA LEU A 220 -1.31 -14.79 5.78
C LEU A 220 -2.17 -15.74 4.95
N HIS A 221 -3.50 -15.72 5.14
CA HIS A 221 -4.44 -16.52 4.35
C HIS A 221 -4.33 -16.17 2.87
N ILE A 222 -4.39 -14.88 2.51
CA ILE A 222 -4.27 -14.42 1.12
C ILE A 222 -2.98 -14.92 0.50
N ILE A 223 -1.82 -14.70 1.14
CA ILE A 223 -0.52 -15.14 0.59
C ILE A 223 -0.47 -16.65 0.36
N ASN A 224 -1.09 -17.43 1.25
CA ASN A 224 -1.10 -18.89 1.13
C ASN A 224 -2.06 -19.42 0.06
N HIS A 225 -3.07 -18.65 -0.34
CA HIS A 225 -4.10 -19.06 -1.31
C HIS A 225 -3.98 -18.35 -2.67
N THR A 226 -3.09 -17.37 -2.82
CA THR A 226 -2.76 -16.74 -4.10
C THR A 226 -1.46 -17.28 -4.73
N LYS A 227 -0.95 -18.42 -4.24
CA LYS A 227 0.21 -19.13 -4.78
C LYS A 227 -0.07 -19.78 -6.13
#